data_AF-A0A7K7WKJ1-F1
#
_entry.id   AF-A0A7K7WKJ1-F1
#
_cell.length_a   1.000
_cell.length_b   1.000
_cell.length_c   1.000
_cell.angle_alpha   90.00
_cell.angle_beta   90.00
_cell.angle_gamma   90.00
#
_symmetry.space_group_name_H-M   'P 1'
#
loop_
_entity.id
_entity.type
_entity.pdbx_description
1 polymer ?
#
loop_
_entity_poly.entity_id
_entity_poly.type
_entity_poly.pdbx_seq_one_letter_code
_entity_poly.pdbx_strand_id
1 'polypeptide(L)'
;TLRKWISLSSFLSESVVKRLQPESGQICAFSEVLPVLAGKHSRDRAEQNLPPYDTECRSYAEGLARLPAMRPRAGTEIRFTELPRQTYPDGASPQEITRHSMDLSYALEKVIGERYPGQPRDLLAELQFAFICFLIGNVYDAFEHWKRLLNILCRSEDAIGKYQDLYTDLISVLYHQLNEIPADFFVDIVSQDNFLTSTLQVFFSCICNAAVDRTLRKKAEKFKAHLTKKFKWDFEAEPEDCAPVVVELPEGVQLD
;
A
#
# COMPACT_ATOMS: atom_id res chain seq x y z
N THR A 1 2.44 22.07 13.14
CA THR A 1 3.40 22.55 14.17
C THR A 1 4.66 21.72 14.08
N LEU A 2 5.81 22.23 14.54
CA LEU A 2 7.10 21.51 14.48
C LEU A 2 7.04 20.11 15.11
N ARG A 3 6.33 19.95 16.23
CA ARG A 3 6.14 18.64 16.88
C ARG A 3 5.46 17.61 15.99
N LYS A 4 4.40 18.02 15.26
CA LYS A 4 3.72 17.14 14.31
C LYS A 4 4.66 16.70 13.19
N TRP A 5 5.42 17.65 12.64
CA TRP A 5 6.41 17.34 11.59
C TRP A 5 7.45 16.33 12.07
N ILE A 6 7.99 16.52 13.28
CA ILE A 6 8.93 15.58 13.89
C ILE A 6 8.31 14.19 14.03
N SER A 7 7.06 14.09 14.47
CA SER A 7 6.37 12.79 14.57
C SER A 7 6.13 12.10 13.22
N LEU A 8 5.90 12.87 12.15
CA LEU A 8 5.69 12.33 10.80
C LEU A 8 6.99 11.95 10.10
N SER A 9 8.12 12.50 10.54
CA SER A 9 9.44 12.35 9.90
C SER A 9 10.50 11.74 10.82
N SER A 10 10.08 11.10 11.92
CA SER A 10 10.98 10.62 12.97
C SER A 10 12.03 9.60 12.53
N PHE A 11 11.76 8.84 11.47
CA PHE A 11 12.68 7.87 10.88
C PHE A 11 13.37 8.38 9.61
N LEU A 12 12.99 9.57 9.13
CA LEU A 12 13.59 10.15 7.93
C LEU A 12 14.96 10.75 8.25
N SER A 13 16.00 10.13 7.70
CA SER A 13 17.34 10.70 7.66
C SER A 13 17.63 11.30 6.29
N GLU A 14 18.62 12.19 6.22
CA GLU A 14 19.09 12.77 4.96
C GLU A 14 19.51 11.69 3.95
N SER A 15 20.13 10.62 4.43
CA SER A 15 20.54 9.48 3.60
C SER A 15 19.35 8.75 2.98
N VAL A 16 18.27 8.56 3.74
CA VAL A 16 17.04 7.93 3.26
C VAL A 16 16.36 8.82 2.23
N VAL A 17 16.23 10.12 2.51
CA VAL A 17 15.63 11.08 1.56
C VAL A 17 16.43 11.11 0.26
N LYS A 18 17.76 11.18 0.34
CA LYS A 18 18.64 11.14 -0.85
C LYS A 18 18.48 9.85 -1.64
N ARG A 19 18.26 8.71 -1.00
CA ARG A 19 18.01 7.43 -1.67
C ARG A 19 16.66 7.42 -2.40
N LEU A 20 15.59 7.89 -1.74
CA LEU A 20 14.21 7.78 -2.23
C LEU A 20 13.79 8.87 -3.20
N GLN A 21 14.30 10.09 -3.04
CA GLN A 21 13.90 11.22 -3.89
C GLN A 21 14.26 10.98 -5.36
N PRO A 22 13.53 11.58 -6.32
CA PRO A 22 13.90 11.53 -7.73
C PRO A 22 15.31 12.07 -8.01
N GLU A 23 15.93 11.64 -9.11
CA GLU A 23 17.23 12.19 -9.54
C GLU A 23 17.16 13.69 -9.86
N SER A 24 15.99 14.15 -10.32
CA SER A 24 15.69 15.57 -10.53
C SER A 24 15.70 16.39 -9.23
N GLY A 25 15.57 15.75 -8.07
CA GLY A 25 15.38 16.40 -6.77
C GLY A 25 14.01 17.06 -6.60
N GLN A 26 13.09 16.87 -7.55
CA GLN A 26 11.75 17.46 -7.54
C GLN A 26 10.69 16.37 -7.46
N ILE A 27 9.72 16.55 -6.55
CA ILE A 27 8.56 15.68 -6.41
C ILE A 27 7.35 16.45 -6.93
N CYS A 28 6.66 15.87 -7.91
CA CYS A 28 5.50 16.47 -8.56
C CYS A 28 4.27 15.58 -8.38
N ALA A 29 3.10 16.20 -8.19
CA ALA A 29 1.83 15.50 -8.04
C ALA A 29 1.49 14.63 -9.26
N PHE A 30 1.90 15.07 -10.45
CA PHE A 30 1.68 14.39 -11.71
C PHE A 30 3.00 13.93 -12.32
N SER A 31 3.01 12.68 -12.77
CA SER A 31 4.16 12.10 -13.47
C SER A 31 4.37 12.83 -14.79
N GLU A 32 5.58 13.36 -14.99
CA GLU A 32 5.95 13.97 -16.26
C GLU A 32 6.08 12.86 -17.30
N VAL A 33 5.19 12.84 -18.29
CA VAL A 33 5.19 11.85 -19.36
C VAL A 33 5.65 12.47 -20.67
N LEU A 34 6.52 11.74 -21.37
CA LEU A 34 7.04 12.10 -22.68
C LEU A 34 6.53 11.10 -23.72
N PRO A 35 6.20 11.55 -24.93
CA PRO A 35 5.80 10.65 -25.99
C PRO A 35 6.99 9.77 -26.40
N VAL A 36 6.73 8.49 -26.67
CA VAL A 36 7.77 7.53 -27.07
C VAL A 36 8.39 7.92 -28.41
N LEU A 37 7.56 8.39 -29.35
CA LEU A 37 8.01 9.01 -30.60
C LEU A 37 7.66 10.49 -30.59
N ALA A 38 8.54 11.34 -31.13
CA ALA A 38 8.40 12.79 -31.03
C ALA A 38 7.20 13.37 -31.81
N GLY A 39 6.55 12.57 -32.66
CA GLY A 39 5.36 12.98 -33.43
C GLY A 39 5.61 14.13 -34.40
N LYS A 40 6.87 14.37 -34.77
CA LYS A 40 7.29 15.50 -35.61
C LYS A 40 7.02 15.26 -37.08
N HIS A 41 6.98 14.00 -37.50
CA HIS A 41 6.76 13.61 -38.89
C HIS A 41 5.49 12.79 -39.08
N SER A 42 4.91 12.83 -40.28
CA SER A 42 3.74 12.03 -40.65
C SER A 42 3.97 10.52 -40.53
N ARG A 43 5.21 10.05 -40.76
CA ARG A 43 5.61 8.65 -40.56
C ARG A 43 5.50 8.21 -39.09
N ASP A 44 5.84 9.10 -38.15
CA ASP A 44 5.81 8.80 -36.72
C ASP A 44 4.35 8.57 -36.26
N ARG A 45 3.38 9.25 -36.90
CA ARG A 45 1.94 9.03 -36.66
C ARG A 45 1.46 7.67 -37.17
N ALA A 46 1.93 7.26 -38.35
CA ALA A 46 1.59 5.95 -38.91
C ALA A 46 2.15 4.81 -38.04
N GLU A 47 3.39 4.94 -37.54
CA GLU A 47 3.99 3.98 -36.60
C GLU A 47 3.26 3.90 -35.25
N GLN A 48 2.57 4.97 -34.85
CA GLN A 48 1.74 5.02 -33.65
C GLN A 48 0.27 4.61 -33.88
N ASN A 49 -0.09 4.14 -35.08
CA ASN A 49 -1.49 3.86 -35.46
C ASN A 49 -2.44 5.04 -35.23
N LEU A 50 -1.96 6.28 -35.32
CA LEU A 50 -2.79 7.47 -35.18
C LEU A 50 -3.55 7.70 -36.50
N PRO A 51 -4.90 7.82 -36.46
CA PRO A 51 -5.67 8.06 -37.67
C PRO A 51 -5.41 9.45 -38.26
N PRO A 52 -5.76 9.68 -39.54
CA PRO A 52 -5.92 11.02 -40.08
C PRO A 52 -6.86 11.83 -39.18
N TYR A 53 -6.61 13.15 -39.08
CA TYR A 53 -7.60 14.07 -38.51
C TYR A 53 -8.95 13.77 -39.19
N ASP A 54 -10.02 13.60 -38.41
CA ASP A 54 -11.42 13.35 -38.86
C ASP A 54 -11.90 11.88 -38.91
N THR A 55 -11.12 10.90 -38.43
CA THR A 55 -11.65 9.52 -38.24
C THR A 55 -12.16 9.29 -36.83
N GLU A 56 -13.49 9.24 -36.66
CA GLU A 56 -14.10 8.86 -35.39
C GLU A 56 -13.70 7.43 -34.97
N CYS A 57 -13.56 7.19 -33.67
CA CYS A 57 -13.35 5.84 -33.13
C CYS A 57 -14.70 5.12 -33.12
N ARG A 58 -14.77 3.90 -33.65
CA ARG A 58 -15.99 3.10 -33.69
C ARG A 58 -16.25 2.38 -32.37
N SER A 59 -15.24 2.30 -31.50
CA SER A 59 -15.35 1.71 -30.17
C SER A 59 -14.38 2.34 -29.17
N TYR A 60 -14.64 2.13 -27.88
CA TYR A 60 -13.75 2.57 -26.79
C TYR A 60 -12.38 1.88 -26.85
N ALA A 61 -12.34 0.57 -27.15
CA ALA A 61 -11.10 -0.19 -27.29
C ALA A 61 -10.23 0.34 -28.44
N GLU A 62 -10.84 0.70 -29.56
CA GLU A 62 -10.15 1.36 -30.67
C GLU A 62 -9.63 2.74 -30.28
N GLY A 63 -10.40 3.52 -29.50
CA GLY A 63 -9.94 4.80 -28.97
C GLY A 63 -8.71 4.68 -28.08
N LEU A 64 -8.71 3.71 -27.15
CA LEU A 64 -7.56 3.40 -26.29
C LEU A 64 -6.33 2.96 -27.09
N ALA A 65 -6.51 2.07 -28.07
CA ALA A 65 -5.42 1.58 -28.90
C ALA A 65 -4.79 2.68 -29.78
N ARG A 66 -5.52 3.77 -30.03
CA ARG A 66 -5.07 4.93 -30.81
C ARG A 66 -4.39 6.02 -29.97
N LEU A 67 -4.35 5.90 -28.63
CA LEU A 67 -3.68 6.93 -27.81
C LEU A 67 -2.17 6.90 -28.05
N PRO A 68 -1.49 8.07 -28.12
CA PRO A 68 -0.03 8.10 -28.22
C PRO A 68 0.61 7.33 -27.08
N ALA A 69 1.58 6.46 -27.41
CA ALA A 69 2.37 5.78 -26.41
C ALA A 69 3.21 6.80 -25.63
N MET A 70 2.96 6.90 -24.33
CA MET A 70 3.65 7.78 -23.39
C MET A 70 4.55 6.97 -22.46
N ARG A 71 5.69 7.53 -22.07
CA ARG A 71 6.57 6.98 -21.03
C ARG A 71 6.90 8.03 -19.99
N PRO A 72 7.03 7.66 -18.70
CA PRO A 72 7.54 8.57 -17.68
C PRO A 72 8.92 9.11 -18.06
N ARG A 73 9.18 10.38 -17.72
CA ARG A 73 10.51 10.98 -17.87
C ARG A 73 11.45 10.41 -16.83
N ALA A 74 12.51 9.76 -17.29
CA ALA A 74 13.55 9.21 -16.42
C ALA A 74 14.12 10.26 -15.48
N GLY A 75 14.37 9.85 -14.23
CA GLY A 75 14.89 10.68 -13.16
C GLY A 75 13.83 11.55 -12.46
N THR A 76 12.56 11.47 -12.85
CA THR A 76 11.44 12.15 -12.15
C THR A 76 10.66 11.23 -11.23
N GLU A 77 10.85 9.92 -11.37
CA GLU A 77 10.25 8.89 -10.55
C GLU A 77 10.81 8.87 -9.12
N ILE A 78 9.92 8.69 -8.15
CA ILE A 78 10.32 8.42 -6.76
C ILE A 78 10.90 7.00 -6.71
N ARG A 79 12.09 6.86 -6.14
CA ARG A 79 12.84 5.59 -6.11
C ARG A 79 12.44 4.71 -4.93
N PHE A 80 11.15 4.40 -4.86
CA PHE A 80 10.61 3.48 -3.86
C PHE A 80 11.20 2.08 -3.99
N THR A 81 11.08 1.29 -2.94
CA THR A 81 11.42 -0.12 -2.97
C THR A 81 10.41 -0.89 -3.80
N GLU A 82 10.89 -1.69 -4.75
CA GLU A 82 10.03 -2.59 -5.50
C GLU A 82 9.52 -3.71 -4.59
N LEU A 83 8.24 -3.63 -4.25
CA LEU A 83 7.61 -4.66 -3.42
C LEU A 83 7.29 -5.89 -4.28
N PRO A 84 7.56 -7.10 -3.76
CA PRO A 84 7.40 -8.34 -4.50
C PRO A 84 5.94 -8.52 -4.94
N ARG A 85 5.76 -8.85 -6.23
CA ARG A 85 4.42 -9.19 -6.77
C ARG A 85 4.00 -10.60 -6.37
N GLN A 86 4.97 -11.50 -6.28
CA GLN A 86 4.80 -12.88 -5.83
C GLN A 86 5.20 -12.97 -4.37
N THR A 87 4.26 -13.38 -3.51
CA THR A 87 4.45 -13.42 -2.06
C THR A 87 4.98 -14.77 -1.57
N TYR A 88 5.26 -15.71 -2.47
CA TYR A 88 5.71 -17.07 -2.18
C TYR A 88 7.00 -17.41 -2.95
N PRO A 89 7.80 -18.40 -2.47
CA PRO A 89 9.00 -18.88 -3.16
C PRO A 89 8.71 -19.46 -4.55
N ASP A 90 9.71 -19.44 -5.43
CA ASP A 90 9.60 -20.08 -6.73
C ASP A 90 9.50 -21.60 -6.58
N GLY A 91 8.53 -22.20 -7.27
CA GLY A 91 8.24 -23.64 -7.17
C GLY A 91 7.47 -24.06 -5.92
N ALA A 92 6.87 -23.10 -5.19
CA ALA A 92 6.02 -23.39 -4.04
C ALA A 92 4.84 -24.32 -4.41
N SER A 93 4.58 -25.29 -3.52
CA SER A 93 3.39 -26.13 -3.58
C SER A 93 2.11 -25.30 -3.39
N PRO A 94 0.93 -25.77 -3.83
CA PRO A 94 -0.34 -25.07 -3.59
C PRO A 94 -0.59 -24.74 -2.12
N GLN A 95 -0.18 -25.63 -1.21
CA GLN A 95 -0.27 -25.44 0.24
C GLN A 95 0.63 -24.30 0.71
N GLU A 96 1.87 -24.23 0.20
CA GLU A 96 2.80 -23.14 0.51
C GLU A 96 2.36 -21.81 -0.09
N ILE A 97 1.79 -21.81 -1.29
CA ILE A 97 1.21 -20.63 -1.92
C ILE A 97 0.11 -20.05 -1.02
N THR A 98 -0.83 -20.89 -0.57
CA THR A 98 -1.90 -20.46 0.35
C THR A 98 -1.32 -19.93 1.65
N ARG A 99 -0.36 -20.63 2.26
CA ARG A 99 0.30 -20.19 3.50
C ARG A 99 0.93 -18.80 3.34
N HIS A 100 1.73 -18.59 2.31
CA HIS A 100 2.43 -17.33 2.04
C HIS A 100 1.54 -16.22 1.45
N SER A 101 0.30 -16.55 1.07
CA SER A 101 -0.71 -15.56 0.68
C SER A 101 -1.55 -15.11 1.88
N MET A 102 -1.75 -15.98 2.87
CA MET A 102 -2.37 -15.62 4.14
C MET A 102 -1.43 -14.82 5.03
N ASP A 103 -0.16 -15.25 5.14
CA ASP A 103 0.90 -14.55 5.86
C ASP A 103 1.99 -14.03 4.91
N LEU A 104 2.12 -12.70 4.86
CA LEU A 104 3.08 -11.99 4.00
C LEU A 104 4.48 -11.88 4.61
N SER A 105 4.74 -12.56 5.73
CA SER A 105 6.04 -12.53 6.43
C SER A 105 7.21 -12.90 5.51
N TYR A 106 7.04 -13.88 4.62
CA TYR A 106 8.07 -14.20 3.63
C TYR A 106 8.38 -13.03 2.69
N ALA A 107 7.35 -12.36 2.18
CA ALA A 107 7.50 -11.20 1.30
C ALA A 107 8.17 -10.03 2.05
N LEU A 108 7.78 -9.79 3.31
CA LEU A 108 8.39 -8.78 4.16
C LEU A 108 9.88 -9.06 4.43
N GLU A 109 10.22 -10.31 4.78
CA GLU A 109 11.61 -10.73 5.00
C GLU A 109 12.47 -10.55 3.74
N LYS A 110 11.91 -10.87 2.57
CA LYS A 110 12.60 -10.63 1.29
C LYS A 110 12.89 -9.14 1.10
N VAL A 111 11.90 -8.28 1.32
CA VAL A 111 12.08 -6.81 1.23
C VAL A 111 13.13 -6.31 2.22
N ILE A 112 13.06 -6.75 3.48
CA ILE A 112 14.04 -6.36 4.52
C ILE A 112 15.44 -6.85 4.14
N GLY A 113 15.58 -8.11 3.71
CA GLY A 113 16.86 -8.72 3.37
C GLY A 113 17.53 -8.06 2.16
N GLU A 114 16.76 -7.73 1.11
CA GLU A 114 17.29 -7.16 -0.12
C GLU A 114 17.60 -5.66 -0.01
N ARG A 115 16.79 -4.91 0.75
CA ARG A 115 16.78 -3.44 0.67
C ARG A 115 17.13 -2.73 1.97
N TYR A 116 17.04 -3.44 3.10
CA TYR A 116 17.27 -2.90 4.44
C TYR A 116 18.16 -3.81 5.30
N PRO A 117 19.28 -4.33 4.77
CA PRO A 117 20.10 -5.31 5.48
C PRO A 117 20.59 -4.74 6.82
N GLY A 118 20.24 -5.42 7.91
CA GLY A 118 20.63 -5.04 9.28
C GLY A 118 19.87 -3.84 9.86
N GLN A 119 18.98 -3.18 9.12
CA GLN A 119 18.21 -2.02 9.60
C GLN A 119 16.73 -2.08 9.20
N PRO A 120 15.93 -3.03 9.74
CA PRO A 120 14.50 -3.14 9.41
C PRO A 120 13.68 -1.86 9.64
N ARG A 121 14.11 -0.99 10.56
CA ARG A 121 13.43 0.28 10.88
C ARG A 121 13.47 1.30 9.72
N ASP A 122 14.42 1.17 8.79
CA ASP A 122 14.46 2.01 7.58
C ASP A 122 13.24 1.79 6.67
N LEU A 123 12.55 0.65 6.81
CA LEU A 123 11.27 0.41 6.15
C LEU A 123 10.21 1.42 6.64
N LEU A 124 10.23 1.79 7.93
CA LEU A 124 9.35 2.83 8.48
C LEU A 124 9.71 4.21 7.94
N ALA A 125 10.99 4.44 7.63
CA ALA A 125 11.42 5.67 6.99
C ALA A 125 10.83 5.77 5.57
N GLU A 126 10.89 4.69 4.77
CA GLU A 126 10.24 4.68 3.46
C GLU A 126 8.72 4.83 3.56
N LEU A 127 8.08 4.20 4.56
CA LEU A 127 6.65 4.37 4.85
C LEU A 127 6.28 5.83 5.18
N GLN A 128 7.08 6.51 6.03
CA GLN A 128 6.89 7.92 6.36
C GLN A 128 7.11 8.82 5.14
N PHE A 129 8.13 8.54 4.34
CA PHE A 129 8.43 9.29 3.12
C PHE A 129 7.27 9.20 2.13
N ALA A 130 6.76 7.97 1.89
CA ALA A 130 5.60 7.73 1.03
C ALA A 130 4.38 8.51 1.52
N PHE A 131 4.07 8.44 2.82
CA PHE A 131 2.95 9.17 3.41
C PHE A 131 3.08 10.69 3.23
N ILE A 132 4.27 11.27 3.42
CA ILE A 132 4.49 12.71 3.25
C ILE A 132 4.34 13.12 1.79
N CYS A 133 4.91 12.35 0.86
CA CYS A 133 4.78 12.61 -0.59
C CYS A 133 3.32 12.51 -1.05
N PHE A 134 2.58 11.56 -0.48
CA PHE A 134 1.15 11.43 -0.68
C PHE A 134 0.41 12.65 -0.13
N LEU A 135 0.52 12.95 1.17
CA LEU A 135 -0.34 13.93 1.84
C LEU A 135 -0.02 15.38 1.44
N ILE A 136 1.26 15.72 1.27
CA ILE A 136 1.70 17.08 0.95
C ILE A 136 1.93 17.23 -0.55
N GLY A 137 2.58 16.25 -1.17
CA GLY A 137 2.89 16.28 -2.60
C GLY A 137 1.71 15.91 -3.50
N ASN A 138 0.60 15.39 -2.93
CA ASN A 138 -0.55 14.86 -3.68
C ASN A 138 -0.13 13.83 -4.74
N VAL A 139 0.94 13.07 -4.46
CA VAL A 139 1.47 12.07 -5.38
C VAL A 139 0.70 10.77 -5.20
N TYR A 140 -0.08 10.39 -6.22
CA TYR A 140 -0.89 9.18 -6.18
C TYR A 140 -0.04 7.90 -6.08
N ASP A 141 1.09 7.82 -6.78
CA ASP A 141 1.99 6.67 -6.71
C ASP A 141 2.54 6.46 -5.28
N ALA A 142 2.73 7.55 -4.51
CA ALA A 142 3.16 7.47 -3.13
C ALA A 142 2.07 6.95 -2.20
N PHE A 143 0.79 7.25 -2.50
CA PHE A 143 -0.36 6.69 -1.80
C PHE A 143 -0.46 5.18 -2.03
N GLU A 144 -0.38 4.74 -3.29
CA GLU A 144 -0.41 3.32 -3.63
C GLU A 144 0.78 2.56 -3.02
N HIS A 145 1.96 3.18 -2.99
CA HIS A 145 3.11 2.59 -2.31
C HIS A 145 2.92 2.49 -0.79
N TRP A 146 2.42 3.55 -0.16
CA TRP A 146 2.09 3.55 1.27
C TRP A 146 1.08 2.46 1.62
N LYS A 147 0.02 2.30 0.81
CA LYS A 147 -0.96 1.21 0.91
C LYS A 147 -0.30 -0.17 0.86
N ARG A 148 0.54 -0.42 -0.15
CA ARG A 148 1.19 -1.73 -0.33
C ARG A 148 2.16 -2.04 0.81
N LEU A 149 2.92 -1.06 1.29
CA LEU A 149 3.79 -1.21 2.46
C LEU A 149 2.99 -1.57 3.72
N LEU A 150 1.88 -0.86 3.98
CA LEU A 150 1.01 -1.16 5.11
C LEU A 150 0.41 -2.57 5.01
N ASN A 151 -0.06 -2.97 3.83
CA ASN A 151 -0.61 -4.30 3.63
C ASN A 151 0.41 -5.40 3.94
N ILE A 152 1.66 -5.28 3.48
CA ILE A 152 2.72 -6.25 3.79
C ILE A 152 3.03 -6.24 5.28
N LEU A 153 3.25 -5.07 5.89
CA LEU A 153 3.56 -4.97 7.32
C LEU A 153 2.46 -5.57 8.20
N CYS A 154 1.20 -5.23 7.93
CA CYS A 154 0.06 -5.60 8.76
C CYS A 154 -0.38 -7.07 8.62
N ARG A 155 -0.06 -7.73 7.49
CA ARG A 155 -0.39 -9.15 7.23
C ARG A 155 0.79 -10.10 7.42
N SER A 156 1.83 -9.66 8.13
CA SER A 156 3.02 -10.47 8.38
C SER A 156 3.05 -10.98 9.83
N GLU A 157 2.32 -12.05 10.13
CA GLU A 157 2.14 -12.57 11.49
C GLU A 157 3.44 -13.11 12.09
N ASP A 158 4.15 -13.98 11.38
CA ASP A 158 5.46 -14.50 11.83
C ASP A 158 6.47 -13.37 12.06
N ALA A 159 6.47 -12.34 11.19
CA ALA A 159 7.36 -11.20 11.30
C ALA A 159 7.06 -10.32 12.53
N ILE A 160 5.80 -10.25 12.98
CA ILE A 160 5.41 -9.53 14.20
C ILE A 160 6.14 -10.09 15.43
N GLY A 161 6.23 -11.42 15.55
CA GLY A 161 6.93 -12.06 16.65
C GLY A 161 8.45 -11.78 16.64
N LYS A 162 9.04 -11.71 15.45
CA LYS A 162 10.48 -11.50 15.25
C LYS A 162 10.93 -10.04 15.39
N TYR A 163 10.13 -9.09 14.89
CA TYR A 163 10.49 -7.67 14.83
C TYR A 163 9.62 -6.78 15.74
N GLN A 164 9.43 -7.16 17.00
CA GLN A 164 8.49 -6.47 17.91
C GLN A 164 8.75 -4.96 18.07
N ASP A 165 10.02 -4.55 18.06
CA ASP A 165 10.42 -3.14 18.06
C ASP A 165 9.89 -2.39 16.84
N LEU A 166 10.01 -3.00 15.65
CA LEU A 166 9.54 -2.42 14.39
C LEU A 166 8.03 -2.18 14.45
N TYR A 167 7.27 -3.14 14.99
CA TYR A 167 5.82 -3.04 15.12
C TYR A 167 5.38 -2.06 16.21
N THR A 168 6.15 -1.96 17.29
CA THR A 168 5.95 -0.94 18.31
C THR A 168 6.11 0.46 17.72
N ASP A 169 7.13 0.65 16.89
CA ASP A 169 7.39 1.89 16.17
C ASP A 169 6.34 2.14 15.08
N LEU A 170 5.91 1.11 14.34
CA LEU A 170 4.85 1.19 13.34
C LEU A 170 3.54 1.72 13.92
N ILE A 171 3.11 1.23 15.10
CA ILE A 171 1.91 1.75 15.77
C ILE A 171 2.05 3.23 16.09
N SER A 172 3.24 3.67 16.53
CA SER A 172 3.49 5.11 16.75
C SER A 172 3.38 5.89 15.43
N VAL A 173 3.99 5.40 14.35
CA VAL A 173 3.96 6.07 13.04
C VAL A 173 2.52 6.20 12.54
N LEU A 174 1.76 5.09 12.52
CA LEU A 174 0.37 5.06 12.08
C LEU A 174 -0.52 5.97 12.93
N TYR A 175 -0.33 5.99 14.25
CA TYR A 175 -1.06 6.89 15.13
C TYR A 175 -0.90 8.35 14.70
N HIS A 176 0.32 8.80 14.39
CA HIS A 176 0.53 10.18 13.96
C HIS A 176 0.04 10.43 12.54
N GLN A 177 0.28 9.50 11.60
CA GLN A 177 -0.16 9.63 10.21
C GLN A 177 -1.68 9.78 10.10
N LEU A 178 -2.44 8.85 10.71
CA LEU A 178 -3.90 8.88 10.65
C LEU A 178 -4.50 10.13 11.32
N ASN A 179 -3.80 10.73 12.27
CA ASN A 179 -4.23 11.98 12.91
C ASN A 179 -4.08 13.22 12.01
N GLU A 180 -3.26 13.14 10.96
CA GLU A 180 -2.99 14.26 10.04
C GLU A 180 -3.74 14.14 8.70
N ILE A 181 -4.37 12.99 8.41
CA ILE A 181 -5.21 12.84 7.23
C ILE A 181 -6.50 13.69 7.42
N PRO A 182 -6.82 14.61 6.49
CA PRO A 182 -8.04 15.40 6.53
C PRO A 182 -9.29 14.53 6.48
N ALA A 183 -10.38 14.96 7.14
CA ALA A 183 -11.64 14.20 7.18
C ALA A 183 -12.23 13.96 5.78
N ASP A 184 -12.13 14.95 4.89
CA ASP A 184 -12.63 14.84 3.52
C ASP A 184 -11.83 13.80 2.72
N PHE A 185 -10.51 13.75 2.95
CA PHE A 185 -9.64 12.77 2.30
C PHE A 185 -9.85 11.37 2.86
N PHE A 186 -10.24 11.23 4.13
CA PHE A 186 -10.67 9.95 4.68
C PHE A 186 -11.88 9.40 3.93
N VAL A 187 -12.86 10.24 3.56
CA VAL A 187 -14.02 9.76 2.80
C VAL A 187 -13.56 9.15 1.48
N ASP A 188 -12.67 9.80 0.72
CA ASP A 188 -12.18 9.25 -0.55
C ASP A 188 -11.29 7.99 -0.37
N ILE A 189 -10.43 7.97 0.66
CA ILE A 189 -9.62 6.79 1.01
C ILE A 189 -10.49 5.60 1.46
N VAL A 190 -11.54 5.86 2.23
CA VAL A 190 -12.36 4.86 2.92
C VAL A 190 -13.58 4.44 2.10
N SER A 191 -14.07 5.31 1.21
CA SER A 191 -15.24 5.04 0.37
C SER A 191 -14.93 4.11 -0.81
N GLN A 192 -13.68 4.03 -1.26
CA GLN A 192 -13.25 3.14 -2.34
C GLN A 192 -12.56 1.88 -1.80
N ASP A 193 -13.33 1.01 -1.14
CA ASP A 193 -12.85 -0.11 -0.33
C ASP A 193 -12.00 0.38 0.84
N ASN A 194 -12.55 0.34 2.06
CA ASN A 194 -11.88 0.83 3.28
C ASN A 194 -10.66 -0.03 3.65
N PHE A 195 -9.59 0.12 2.87
CA PHE A 195 -8.40 -0.71 2.97
C PHE A 195 -7.74 -0.49 4.33
N LEU A 196 -7.84 0.71 4.91
CA LEU A 196 -7.28 1.00 6.23
C LEU A 196 -7.97 0.18 7.31
N THR A 197 -9.31 0.16 7.34
CA THR A 197 -10.03 -0.63 8.32
C THR A 197 -9.76 -2.11 8.15
N SER A 198 -9.82 -2.65 6.92
CA SER A 198 -9.56 -4.08 6.68
C SER A 198 -8.11 -4.46 7.00
N THR A 199 -7.13 -3.66 6.58
CA THR A 199 -5.70 -3.90 6.85
C THR A 199 -5.40 -3.84 8.34
N LEU A 200 -5.95 -2.86 9.06
CA LEU A 200 -5.75 -2.72 10.50
C LEU A 200 -6.52 -3.76 11.31
N GLN A 201 -7.69 -4.21 10.83
CA GLN A 201 -8.41 -5.33 11.43
C GLN A 201 -7.55 -6.60 11.39
N VAL A 202 -6.98 -6.94 10.23
CA VAL A 202 -6.05 -8.07 10.11
C VAL A 202 -4.83 -7.85 11.02
N PHE A 203 -4.26 -6.64 11.04
CA PHE A 203 -3.13 -6.32 11.91
C PHE A 203 -3.41 -6.59 13.39
N PHE A 204 -4.56 -6.15 13.91
CA PHE A 204 -4.94 -6.39 15.29
C PHE A 204 -5.18 -7.88 15.56
N SER A 205 -5.76 -8.61 14.61
CA SER A 205 -5.91 -10.07 14.69
C SER A 205 -4.55 -10.77 14.77
N CYS A 206 -3.62 -10.43 13.87
CA CYS A 206 -2.26 -10.99 13.87
C CYS A 206 -1.52 -10.69 15.18
N ILE A 207 -1.60 -9.47 15.74
CA ILE A 207 -0.98 -9.16 17.04
C ILE A 207 -1.62 -9.97 18.18
N CYS A 208 -2.93 -10.22 18.13
CA CYS A 208 -3.62 -11.04 19.13
C CYS A 208 -3.16 -12.50 19.10
N ASN A 209 -2.92 -13.06 17.91
CA ASN A 209 -2.54 -14.45 17.70
C ASN A 209 -1.03 -14.70 17.84
N ALA A 210 -0.20 -13.73 17.47
CA ALA A 210 1.24 -13.84 17.54
C ALA A 210 1.77 -13.91 18.99
N ALA A 211 2.90 -14.58 19.16
CA ALA A 211 3.66 -14.64 20.41
C ALA A 211 4.40 -13.32 20.69
N VAL A 212 3.65 -12.25 20.90
CA VAL A 212 4.15 -10.89 21.19
C VAL A 212 4.28 -10.62 22.68
N ASP A 213 5.18 -9.69 23.04
CA ASP A 213 5.26 -9.17 24.39
C ASP A 213 3.95 -8.48 24.84
N ARG A 214 3.80 -8.34 26.16
CA ARG A 214 2.61 -7.70 26.75
C ARG A 214 2.53 -6.20 26.43
N THR A 215 3.66 -5.58 26.08
CA THR A 215 3.79 -4.13 25.85
C THR A 215 3.22 -3.73 24.50
N LEU A 216 3.61 -4.44 23.43
CA LEU A 216 3.11 -4.30 22.07
C LEU A 216 1.61 -4.60 22.01
N ARG A 217 1.16 -5.69 22.65
CA ARG A 217 -0.27 -6.04 22.71
C ARG A 217 -1.12 -4.92 23.32
N LYS A 218 -0.73 -4.43 24.51
CA LYS A 218 -1.41 -3.29 25.16
C LYS A 218 -1.37 -2.02 24.32
N LYS A 219 -0.29 -1.80 23.58
CA LYS A 219 -0.16 -0.64 22.70
C LYS A 219 -1.10 -0.74 21.50
N ALA A 220 -1.21 -1.93 20.90
CA ALA A 220 -2.13 -2.22 19.82
C ALA A 220 -3.60 -2.07 20.28
N GLU A 221 -3.96 -2.59 21.45
CA GLU A 221 -5.31 -2.43 22.04
C GLU A 221 -5.67 -0.95 22.25
N LYS A 222 -4.75 -0.16 22.81
CA LYS A 222 -4.94 1.30 22.97
C LYS A 222 -5.08 2.01 21.62
N PHE A 223 -4.33 1.57 20.63
CA PHE A 223 -4.41 2.12 19.28
C PHE A 223 -5.75 1.79 18.62
N LYS A 224 -6.20 0.53 18.68
CA LYS A 224 -7.53 0.07 18.24
C LYS A 224 -8.64 0.91 18.88
N ALA A 225 -8.62 1.04 20.20
CA ALA A 225 -9.60 1.83 20.95
C ALA A 225 -9.60 3.32 20.54
N HIS A 226 -8.43 3.89 20.27
CA HIS A 226 -8.31 5.26 19.78
C HIS A 226 -8.98 5.43 18.41
N LEU A 227 -8.69 4.52 17.47
CA LEU A 227 -9.25 4.57 16.12
C LEU A 227 -10.76 4.37 16.13
N THR A 228 -11.29 3.40 16.88
CA THR A 228 -12.73 3.19 17.05
C THR A 228 -13.41 4.42 17.65
N LYS A 229 -12.78 5.06 18.66
CA LYS A 229 -13.37 6.26 19.27
C LYS A 229 -13.37 7.46 18.32
N LYS A 230 -12.26 7.70 17.61
CA LYS A 230 -12.04 8.89 16.77
C LYS A 230 -12.74 8.79 15.42
N PHE A 231 -12.62 7.65 14.75
CA PHE A 231 -13.10 7.45 13.37
C PHE A 231 -14.38 6.62 13.28
N LYS A 232 -14.87 6.08 14.41
CA LYS A 232 -16.06 5.20 14.46
C LYS A 232 -15.90 3.91 13.65
N TRP A 233 -14.66 3.48 13.44
CA TRP A 233 -14.37 2.22 12.78
C TRP A 233 -14.65 1.03 13.69
N ASP A 234 -15.34 0.05 13.13
CA ASP A 234 -15.51 -1.26 13.73
C ASP A 234 -14.42 -2.20 13.20
N PHE A 235 -13.75 -2.89 14.11
CA PHE A 235 -12.71 -3.87 13.82
C PHE A 235 -13.06 -5.26 14.37
N GLU A 236 -14.25 -5.41 14.96
CA GLU A 236 -14.79 -6.70 15.44
C GLU A 236 -15.84 -7.26 14.48
N ALA A 237 -16.44 -6.41 13.63
CA ALA A 237 -17.38 -6.85 12.60
C ALA A 237 -16.70 -7.79 11.60
N GLU A 238 -17.26 -8.98 11.39
CA GLU A 238 -16.85 -9.83 10.28
C GLU A 238 -17.36 -9.23 8.96
N PRO A 239 -16.53 -9.19 7.89
CA PRO A 239 -16.97 -8.75 6.58
C PRO A 239 -18.16 -9.61 6.12
N GLU A 240 -19.21 -8.99 5.58
CA GLU A 240 -20.39 -9.72 5.07
C GLU A 240 -20.01 -10.77 4.00
N ASP A 241 -18.95 -10.51 3.23
CA ASP A 241 -18.41 -11.44 2.23
C ASP A 241 -17.80 -12.73 2.83
N CYS A 242 -17.52 -12.75 4.14
CA CYS A 242 -17.06 -13.93 4.87
C CYS A 242 -18.19 -14.67 5.59
N ALA A 243 -19.44 -14.18 5.51
CA ALA A 243 -20.58 -14.86 6.10
C ALA A 243 -20.89 -16.16 5.34
N PRO A 244 -21.22 -17.26 6.03
CA PRO A 244 -21.62 -18.49 5.36
C PRO A 244 -22.90 -18.23 4.55
N VAL A 245 -22.93 -18.74 3.31
CA VAL A 245 -24.16 -18.71 2.50
C VAL A 245 -25.19 -19.62 3.18
N VAL A 246 -26.21 -19.02 3.78
CA VAL A 246 -27.32 -19.76 4.40
C VAL A 246 -28.19 -20.33 3.29
N VAL A 247 -28.15 -21.65 3.12
CA VAL A 247 -29.03 -22.37 2.20
C VAL A 247 -30.25 -22.82 2.98
N GLU A 248 -31.43 -22.30 2.65
CA GLU A 248 -32.68 -22.81 3.18
C GLU A 248 -32.89 -24.25 2.69
N LEU A 249 -32.94 -25.20 3.63
CA LEU A 249 -33.23 -26.58 3.30
C LEU A 249 -34.74 -26.73 3.02
N PRO A 250 -35.13 -27.48 1.97
CA PRO A 250 -36.53 -27.76 1.70
C PRO A 250 -37.18 -28.48 2.90
N GLU A 251 -38.46 -28.17 3.16
CA GLU A 251 -39.22 -28.76 4.26
C GLU A 251 -39.16 -30.30 4.20
N GLY A 252 -38.55 -30.93 5.21
CA GLY A 252 -38.47 -32.40 5.35
C GLY A 252 -37.06 -33.01 5.36
N VAL A 253 -35.98 -32.22 5.24
CA VAL A 253 -34.61 -32.74 5.42
C VAL A 253 -34.31 -32.91 6.92
N GLN A 254 -34.35 -34.15 7.41
CA GLN A 254 -33.78 -34.50 8.72
C GLN A 254 -32.26 -34.59 8.58
N LEU A 255 -31.54 -33.83 9.41
CA LEU A 255 -30.10 -33.99 9.59
C LEU A 255 -29.90 -35.17 10.54
N ASP A 256 -29.30 -36.25 10.06
CA ASP A 256 -28.84 -37.38 10.89
C ASP A 256 -27.72 -36.94 11.86
#